data_AF-A0A1H3KDJ4-F1
#
_entry.id   AF-A0A1H3KDJ4-F1
#
_cell.length_a   1.000
_cell.length_b   1.000
_cell.length_c   1.000
_cell.angle_alpha   90.00
_cell.angle_beta   90.00
_cell.angle_gamma   90.00
#
_symmetry.space_group_name_H-M   'P 1'
#
loop_
_entity.id
_entity.type
_entity.pdbx_description
1 polymer ?
#
loop_
_entity_poly.entity_id
_entity_poly.type
_entity_poly.pdbx_seq_one_letter_code
_entity_poly.pdbx_strand_id
1 'polypeptide(L)'
;MRDRLPAVLALLALASGLLSPPPEAAAAWTVAGGAVLPAQAAQMPAGDTTAPSVTAEGTYQSARTFTVTWPTVRPFGGRPATGYVLTRTTTLSNPPMDTGSCSGVVADGVPGVYVPADPGAATQACTDTTRRYLGSVQYTVAPVWGRWVGNPSPASTAVL
;
A
#
# COMPACT_ATOMS: atom_id res chain seq x y z
N MET A 1 39.32 60.18 0.25
CA MET A 1 38.01 59.88 0.86
C MET A 1 37.07 59.44 -0.24
N ARG A 2 36.24 58.43 0.05
CA ARG A 2 35.07 57.97 -0.72
C ARG A 2 35.36 57.30 -2.06
N ASP A 3 35.40 55.97 -2.01
CA ASP A 3 34.64 55.08 -2.90
C ASP A 3 34.92 53.62 -2.52
N ARG A 4 34.32 53.16 -1.42
CA ARG A 4 34.33 51.74 -1.00
C ARG A 4 32.94 51.22 -0.66
N LEU A 5 31.91 51.84 -1.22
CA LEU A 5 30.51 51.52 -0.93
C LEU A 5 29.79 50.53 -1.88
N PRO A 6 30.28 50.13 -3.07
CA PRO A 6 29.52 49.17 -3.87
C PRO A 6 29.85 47.71 -3.54
N ALA A 7 30.99 47.43 -2.88
CA ALA A 7 31.47 46.07 -2.67
C ALA A 7 30.73 45.30 -1.56
N VAL A 8 30.06 45.99 -0.62
CA VAL A 8 29.42 45.35 0.54
C VAL A 8 28.00 44.88 0.21
N LEU A 9 27.29 45.55 -0.72
CA LEU A 9 25.94 45.15 -1.14
C LEU A 9 25.94 43.91 -2.05
N ALA A 10 27.03 43.65 -2.78
CA ALA A 10 27.15 42.45 -3.59
C ALA A 10 27.32 41.16 -2.75
N LEU A 11 27.87 41.25 -1.53
CA LEU A 11 28.08 40.06 -0.69
C LEU A 11 26.81 39.58 0.04
N LEU A 12 25.84 40.46 0.30
CA LEU A 12 24.59 40.10 1.00
C LEU A 12 23.54 39.47 0.09
N ALA A 13 23.64 39.63 -1.23
CA ALA A 13 22.74 38.98 -2.19
C ALA A 13 23.06 37.49 -2.40
N LEU A 14 24.28 37.04 -2.08
CA LEU A 14 24.67 35.62 -2.15
C LEU A 14 24.31 34.81 -0.90
N ALA A 15 23.88 35.46 0.19
CA ALA A 15 23.56 34.78 1.46
C ALA A 15 22.09 34.31 1.55
N SER A 16 21.22 34.74 0.63
CA SER A 16 19.76 34.53 0.74
C SER A 16 19.18 33.52 -0.27
N GLY A 17 20.03 32.89 -1.11
CA GLY A 17 19.57 32.15 -2.28
C GLY A 17 19.63 30.62 -2.22
N LEU A 18 20.26 30.01 -1.21
CA LEU A 18 20.46 28.55 -1.17
C LEU A 18 20.18 27.97 0.22
N LEU A 19 19.09 28.42 0.83
CA LEU A 19 18.30 27.55 1.72
C LEU A 19 17.34 26.71 0.86
N SER A 20 17.89 26.02 -0.13
CA SER A 20 17.15 24.98 -0.82
C SER A 20 17.02 23.82 0.17
N PRO A 21 15.81 23.32 0.48
CA PRO A 21 15.70 22.05 1.18
C PRO A 21 16.49 21.00 0.38
N PRO A 22 17.15 20.03 1.04
CA PRO A 22 17.98 19.06 0.34
C PRO A 22 17.19 18.48 -0.84
N PRO A 23 17.73 18.51 -2.06
CA PRO A 23 17.06 17.91 -3.19
C PRO A 23 16.91 16.43 -2.84
N GLU A 24 15.66 16.05 -2.59
CA GLU A 24 15.15 14.77 -3.01
C GLU A 24 16.16 13.63 -2.85
N ALA A 25 16.16 13.05 -1.65
CA ALA A 25 16.35 11.62 -1.52
C ALA A 25 15.38 10.79 -2.40
N ALA A 26 14.55 11.42 -3.26
CA ALA A 26 13.78 10.81 -4.32
C ALA A 26 14.58 10.59 -5.63
N ALA A 27 15.77 11.18 -5.81
CA ALA A 27 16.51 11.13 -7.07
C ALA A 27 17.51 9.95 -7.22
N ALA A 28 17.75 9.16 -6.17
CA ALA A 28 18.68 8.02 -6.22
C ALA A 28 18.02 6.65 -6.53
N TRP A 29 16.68 6.59 -6.58
CA TRP A 29 15.94 5.32 -6.59
C TRP A 29 15.35 4.94 -7.94
N THR A 30 15.69 5.67 -8.99
CA THR A 30 15.38 5.30 -10.38
C THR A 30 16.35 4.23 -10.86
N VAL A 31 16.29 3.05 -10.26
CA VAL A 31 16.84 1.83 -10.87
C VAL A 31 15.72 0.80 -10.99
N ALA A 32 15.24 0.72 -12.24
CA ALA A 32 14.59 -0.39 -12.90
C ALA A 32 14.33 -1.64 -12.04
N GLY A 33 13.03 -1.95 -11.83
CA GLY A 33 12.46 -3.31 -11.87
C GLY A 33 13.17 -4.45 -11.12
N GLY A 34 14.02 -4.16 -10.15
CA GLY A 34 14.78 -5.14 -9.38
C GLY A 34 14.16 -5.33 -8.00
N ALA A 35 14.21 -6.57 -7.49
CA ALA A 35 13.76 -6.93 -6.16
C ALA A 35 14.21 -5.90 -5.10
N VAL A 36 13.30 -5.55 -4.18
CA VAL A 36 13.61 -4.65 -3.05
C VAL A 36 14.78 -5.26 -2.26
N LEU A 37 15.91 -4.57 -2.22
CA LEU A 37 17.07 -5.03 -1.46
C LEU A 37 16.72 -5.05 0.04
N PRO A 38 17.29 -5.97 0.84
CA PRO A 38 16.98 -6.06 2.28
C PRO A 38 17.15 -4.74 3.04
N ALA A 39 18.13 -3.92 2.66
CA ALA A 39 18.33 -2.59 3.24
C ALA A 39 17.24 -1.57 2.86
N GLN A 40 16.63 -1.72 1.67
CA GLN A 40 15.49 -0.91 1.23
C GLN A 40 14.20 -1.34 1.93
N ALA A 41 14.01 -2.65 2.11
CA ALA A 41 12.87 -3.22 2.85
C ALA A 41 12.82 -2.74 4.31
N ALA A 42 13.98 -2.60 4.96
CA ALA A 42 14.09 -2.10 6.34
C ALA A 42 13.69 -0.62 6.49
N GLN A 43 13.67 0.15 5.39
CA GLN A 43 13.28 1.57 5.39
C GLN A 43 11.85 1.79 4.91
N MET A 44 11.13 0.71 4.61
CA MET A 44 9.74 0.82 4.16
C MET A 44 8.82 1.18 5.32
N PRO A 45 7.96 2.22 5.17
CA PRO A 45 6.96 2.57 6.16
C PRO A 45 6.05 1.39 6.48
N ALA A 46 5.51 1.39 7.70
CA ALA A 46 4.43 0.48 8.06
C ALA A 46 3.29 0.56 7.03
N GLY A 47 2.63 -0.57 6.80
CA GLY A 47 1.45 -0.66 5.94
C GLY A 47 0.31 0.24 6.43
N ASP A 48 -0.80 0.26 5.67
CA ASP A 48 -1.93 1.13 5.97
C ASP A 48 -2.39 1.00 7.43
N THR A 49 -2.61 2.13 8.09
CA THR A 49 -3.23 2.16 9.41
C THR A 49 -4.75 2.10 9.34
N THR A 50 -5.32 2.15 8.13
CA THR A 50 -6.76 2.18 7.89
C THR A 50 -7.30 0.76 7.74
N ALA A 51 -8.32 0.41 8.54
CA ALA A 51 -9.03 -0.85 8.38
C ALA A 51 -9.78 -0.86 7.04
N PRO A 52 -9.79 -1.99 6.30
CA PRO A 52 -10.58 -2.10 5.08
C PRO A 52 -12.08 -2.08 5.41
N SER A 53 -12.88 -1.54 4.50
CA SER A 53 -14.33 -1.65 4.53
C SER A 53 -14.79 -2.89 3.78
N VAL A 54 -15.86 -3.51 4.26
CA VAL A 54 -16.37 -4.77 3.70
C VAL A 54 -17.87 -4.63 3.48
N THR A 55 -18.32 -4.90 2.27
CA THR A 55 -19.74 -5.09 1.97
C THR A 55 -20.00 -6.53 1.60
N ALA A 56 -21.19 -7.03 1.95
CA ALA A 56 -21.61 -8.39 1.65
C ALA A 56 -22.86 -8.35 0.78
N GLU A 57 -22.85 -9.12 -0.31
CA GLU A 57 -23.98 -9.29 -1.21
C GLU A 57 -24.35 -10.77 -1.32
N GLY A 58 -25.65 -11.05 -1.43
CA GLY A 58 -26.18 -12.41 -1.57
C GLY A 58 -27.17 -12.78 -0.46
N THR A 59 -28.25 -13.45 -0.86
CA THR A 59 -29.33 -13.85 0.05
C THR A 59 -28.90 -14.96 1.00
N TYR A 60 -28.21 -15.97 0.47
CA TYR A 60 -27.81 -17.15 1.23
C TYR A 60 -26.43 -16.95 1.86
N GLN A 61 -26.31 -17.18 3.16
CA GLN A 61 -25.05 -17.02 3.89
C GLN A 61 -23.92 -17.93 3.40
N SER A 62 -24.25 -19.03 2.72
CA SER A 62 -23.28 -19.95 2.11
C SER A 62 -22.79 -19.55 0.72
N ALA A 63 -23.34 -18.48 0.14
CA ALA A 63 -23.06 -18.05 -1.23
C ALA A 63 -23.01 -16.51 -1.31
N ARG A 64 -22.40 -15.87 -0.31
CA ARG A 64 -22.19 -14.43 -0.29
C ARG A 64 -20.91 -14.06 -1.03
N THR A 65 -20.95 -12.90 -1.68
CA THR A 65 -19.77 -12.22 -2.20
C THR A 65 -19.43 -11.11 -1.21
N PHE A 66 -18.18 -11.11 -0.73
CA PHE A 66 -17.66 -10.02 0.08
C PHE A 66 -16.80 -9.11 -0.80
N THR A 67 -17.14 -7.83 -0.88
CA THR A 67 -16.32 -6.82 -1.54
C THR A 67 -15.52 -6.11 -0.46
N VAL A 68 -14.19 -6.26 -0.51
CA VAL A 68 -13.25 -5.64 0.42
C VAL A 68 -12.66 -4.43 -0.26
N THR A 69 -12.72 -3.26 0.39
CA THR A 69 -12.24 -1.99 -0.15
C THR A 69 -11.29 -1.32 0.83
N TRP A 70 -10.20 -0.74 0.34
CA TRP A 70 -9.19 -0.05 1.16
C TRP A 70 -8.56 1.13 0.40
N PRO A 71 -7.98 2.12 1.10
CA PRO A 71 -7.22 3.17 0.43
C PRO A 71 -5.91 2.64 -0.15
N THR A 72 -5.44 3.27 -1.23
CA THR A 72 -4.16 2.89 -1.84
C THR A 72 -3.00 3.27 -0.92
N VAL A 73 -2.19 2.27 -0.55
CA VAL A 73 -1.00 2.47 0.28
C VAL A 73 0.14 2.98 -0.57
N ARG A 74 0.89 3.96 -0.06
CA ARG A 74 2.00 4.60 -0.77
C ARG A 74 3.32 4.46 -0.02
N PRO A 75 3.89 3.24 0.10
CA PRO A 75 5.01 3.00 1.00
C PRO A 75 6.34 3.60 0.50
N PHE A 76 6.57 3.77 -0.80
CA PHE A 76 7.87 4.24 -1.31
C PHE A 76 7.82 5.69 -1.81
N GLY A 77 8.15 6.64 -0.94
CA GLY A 77 8.24 8.05 -1.34
C GLY A 77 6.96 8.56 -2.03
N GLY A 78 5.79 8.06 -1.63
CA GLY A 78 4.50 8.41 -2.23
C GLY A 78 4.04 7.55 -3.41
N ARG A 79 4.83 6.57 -3.86
CA ARG A 79 4.44 5.66 -4.95
C ARG A 79 3.46 4.58 -4.49
N PRO A 80 2.42 4.26 -5.29
CA PRO A 80 1.39 3.31 -4.90
C PRO A 80 1.89 1.86 -4.92
N ALA A 81 1.51 1.06 -3.91
CA ALA A 81 1.86 -0.35 -3.83
C ALA A 81 1.51 -1.12 -5.11
N THR A 82 2.37 -2.07 -5.50
CA THR A 82 2.20 -2.84 -6.75
C THR A 82 1.26 -4.03 -6.58
N GLY A 83 0.93 -4.39 -5.33
CA GLY A 83 -0.01 -5.45 -5.01
C GLY A 83 -0.41 -5.42 -3.55
N TYR A 84 -1.28 -6.34 -3.16
CA TYR A 84 -1.78 -6.48 -1.80
C TYR A 84 -2.00 -7.95 -1.44
N VAL A 85 -1.63 -8.36 -0.23
CA VAL A 85 -2.02 -9.66 0.33
C VAL A 85 -3.21 -9.44 1.26
N LEU A 86 -4.26 -10.21 1.04
CA LEU A 86 -5.44 -10.19 1.90
C LEU A 86 -5.45 -11.42 2.79
N THR A 87 -5.79 -11.21 4.06
CA THR A 87 -6.05 -12.30 5.00
C THR A 87 -7.46 -12.19 5.52
N ARG A 88 -8.19 -13.31 5.51
CA ARG A 88 -9.54 -13.42 6.05
C ARG A 88 -9.52 -14.21 7.34
N THR A 89 -10.15 -13.66 8.36
CA THR A 89 -10.46 -14.34 9.62
C THR A 89 -11.96 -14.59 9.68
N THR A 90 -12.36 -15.76 10.16
CA THR A 90 -13.76 -16.17 10.23
C THR A 90 -14.08 -16.79 11.60
N THR A 91 -15.36 -16.85 11.97
CA THR A 91 -15.76 -17.42 13.27
C THR A 91 -16.10 -18.92 13.23
N LEU A 92 -16.51 -19.46 12.08
CA LEU A 92 -16.97 -20.86 11.98
C LEU A 92 -15.97 -21.79 11.30
N SER A 93 -15.32 -21.33 10.24
CA SER A 93 -14.33 -22.12 9.53
C SER A 93 -13.43 -21.21 8.71
N ASN A 94 -12.12 -21.41 8.78
CA ASN A 94 -11.13 -20.66 8.00
C ASN A 94 -10.70 -21.46 6.75
N PRO A 95 -11.58 -21.68 5.74
CA PRO A 95 -11.10 -22.20 4.48
C PRO A 95 -10.18 -21.15 3.87
N PRO A 96 -9.19 -21.59 3.07
CA PRO A 96 -8.38 -20.68 2.30
C PRO A 96 -9.26 -19.85 1.36
N MET A 97 -8.78 -18.65 1.04
CA MET A 97 -9.47 -17.72 0.14
C MET A 97 -9.12 -18.10 -1.30
N ASP A 98 -9.78 -19.14 -1.82
CA ASP A 98 -9.39 -19.76 -3.11
C ASP A 98 -10.19 -19.22 -4.31
N THR A 99 -11.16 -18.34 -4.07
CA THR A 99 -12.11 -17.87 -5.09
C THR A 99 -12.30 -16.37 -5.02
N GLY A 100 -12.51 -15.76 -6.19
CA GLY A 100 -12.63 -14.31 -6.33
C GLY A 100 -11.26 -13.63 -6.49
N SER A 101 -11.26 -12.33 -6.71
CA SER A 101 -10.01 -11.59 -6.97
C SER A 101 -9.14 -11.42 -5.72
N CYS A 102 -9.71 -11.51 -4.52
CA CYS A 102 -8.94 -11.43 -3.28
C CYS A 102 -8.02 -12.64 -3.05
N SER A 103 -8.28 -13.78 -3.71
CA SER A 103 -7.40 -14.97 -3.68
C SER A 103 -5.98 -14.67 -4.22
N GLY A 104 -5.89 -13.67 -5.11
CA GLY A 104 -4.64 -13.21 -5.69
C GLY A 104 -3.99 -14.20 -6.65
N VAL A 105 -2.80 -13.83 -7.10
CA VAL A 105 -1.93 -14.64 -7.95
C VAL A 105 -0.53 -14.71 -7.32
N VAL A 106 0.36 -15.49 -7.93
CA VAL A 106 1.78 -15.40 -7.59
C VAL A 106 2.39 -14.22 -8.34
N ALA A 107 2.83 -13.19 -7.63
CA ALA A 107 3.51 -12.02 -8.18
C ALA A 107 4.92 -11.92 -7.60
N ASP A 108 5.94 -11.87 -8.46
CA ASP A 108 7.37 -11.81 -8.07
C ASP A 108 7.84 -12.93 -7.11
N GLY A 109 7.10 -14.04 -7.05
CA GLY A 109 7.35 -15.17 -6.14
C GLY A 109 6.62 -15.08 -4.79
N VAL A 110 5.82 -14.03 -4.56
CA VAL A 110 4.91 -13.91 -3.41
C VAL A 110 3.54 -14.48 -3.82
N PRO A 111 3.02 -15.52 -3.15
CA PRO A 111 1.69 -16.05 -3.42
C PRO A 111 0.59 -15.19 -2.81
N GLY A 112 -0.62 -15.28 -3.35
CA GLY A 112 -1.81 -14.63 -2.79
C GLY A 112 -1.83 -13.11 -2.96
N VAL A 113 -1.14 -12.59 -3.98
CA VAL A 113 -1.06 -11.15 -4.25
C VAL A 113 -2.20 -10.75 -5.16
N TYR A 114 -3.10 -9.93 -4.65
CA TYR A 114 -4.01 -9.14 -5.47
C TYR A 114 -3.20 -8.06 -6.21
N VAL A 115 -3.23 -8.08 -7.54
CA VAL A 115 -2.58 -7.08 -8.39
C VAL A 115 -3.66 -6.12 -8.91
N PRO A 116 -3.67 -4.86 -8.48
CA PRO A 116 -4.59 -3.85 -9.00
C PRO A 116 -4.50 -3.69 -10.52
N ALA A 117 -5.66 -3.54 -11.17
CA ALA A 117 -5.70 -3.10 -12.57
C ALA A 117 -5.19 -1.65 -12.73
N ASP A 118 -5.49 -0.80 -11.75
CA ASP A 118 -4.94 0.56 -11.64
C ASP A 118 -4.32 0.77 -10.25
N PRO A 119 -2.99 0.61 -10.11
CA PRO A 119 -2.29 0.90 -8.85
C PRO A 119 -2.43 2.36 -8.42
N GLY A 120 -2.68 3.29 -9.35
CA GLY A 120 -2.77 4.73 -9.08
C GLY A 120 -4.10 5.19 -8.47
N ALA A 121 -5.14 4.35 -8.49
CA ALA A 121 -6.46 4.67 -7.97
C ALA A 121 -6.41 5.12 -6.51
N ALA A 122 -7.37 5.93 -6.07
CA ALA A 122 -7.43 6.39 -4.68
C ALA A 122 -7.75 5.25 -3.70
N THR A 123 -8.59 4.32 -4.15
CA THR A 123 -9.00 3.12 -3.42
C THR A 123 -8.80 1.89 -4.28
N GLN A 124 -8.60 0.76 -3.61
CA GLN A 124 -8.49 -0.56 -4.20
C GLN A 124 -9.63 -1.42 -3.67
N ALA A 125 -10.07 -2.37 -4.49
CA ALA A 125 -11.10 -3.31 -4.09
C ALA A 125 -10.85 -4.69 -4.68
N CYS A 126 -11.24 -5.72 -3.94
CA CYS A 126 -11.29 -7.09 -4.44
C CYS A 126 -12.55 -7.79 -3.94
N THR A 127 -12.87 -8.93 -4.56
CA THR A 127 -14.01 -9.76 -4.18
C THR A 127 -13.56 -11.12 -3.68
N ASP A 128 -14.18 -11.56 -2.58
CA ASP A 128 -14.09 -12.92 -2.07
C ASP A 128 -15.45 -13.61 -2.30
N THR A 129 -15.44 -14.65 -3.11
CA THR A 129 -16.65 -15.37 -3.56
C THR A 129 -16.74 -16.78 -2.98
N THR A 130 -16.09 -17.01 -1.84
CA THR A 130 -16.05 -18.32 -1.19
C THR A 130 -17.44 -18.83 -0.88
N ARG A 131 -17.82 -19.95 -1.51
CA ARG A 131 -19.15 -20.58 -1.33
C ARG A 131 -19.19 -21.48 -0.10
N ARG A 132 -19.09 -20.86 1.08
CA ARG A 132 -19.22 -21.53 2.37
C ARG A 132 -19.84 -20.61 3.40
N TYR A 133 -20.56 -21.18 4.36
CA TYR A 133 -20.98 -20.40 5.51
C TYR A 133 -19.78 -20.20 6.45
N LEU A 134 -19.31 -18.96 6.57
CA LEU A 134 -18.08 -18.61 7.30
C LEU A 134 -18.37 -18.04 8.70
N GLY A 135 -19.64 -17.77 9.02
CA GLY A 135 -20.00 -16.97 10.19
C GLY A 135 -19.66 -15.51 9.94
N SER A 136 -19.12 -14.82 10.94
CA SER A 136 -18.64 -13.45 10.77
C SER A 136 -17.26 -13.45 10.13
N VAL A 137 -17.04 -12.58 9.16
CA VAL A 137 -15.77 -12.42 8.44
C VAL A 137 -15.13 -11.07 8.75
N GLN A 138 -13.80 -11.07 8.87
CA GLN A 138 -12.96 -9.87 8.94
C GLN A 138 -11.79 -10.00 7.98
N TYR A 139 -11.32 -8.87 7.47
CA TYR A 139 -10.20 -8.82 6.54
C TYR A 139 -9.11 -7.87 7.02
N THR A 140 -7.86 -8.24 6.76
CA THR A 140 -6.69 -7.36 6.86
C THR A 140 -6.00 -7.29 5.50
N VAL A 141 -5.34 -6.17 5.22
CA VAL A 141 -4.64 -5.94 3.95
C VAL A 141 -3.19 -5.56 4.22
N ALA A 142 -2.26 -6.24 3.56
CA ALA A 142 -0.84 -5.91 3.60
C ALA A 142 -0.37 -5.44 2.21
N PRO A 143 0.28 -4.26 2.08
CA PRO A 143 0.82 -3.81 0.81
C PRO A 143 1.99 -4.68 0.36
N VAL A 144 2.13 -4.86 -0.95
CA VAL A 144 3.22 -5.62 -1.57
C VAL A 144 3.99 -4.71 -2.53
N TRP A 145 5.30 -4.90 -2.55
CA TRP A 145 6.17 -4.30 -3.55
C TRP A 145 7.34 -5.20 -3.91
N GLY A 146 7.35 -5.67 -5.15
CA GLY A 146 8.21 -6.78 -5.55
C GLY A 146 8.03 -7.95 -4.59
N ARG A 147 9.10 -8.32 -3.88
CA ARG A 147 9.11 -9.43 -2.90
C ARG A 147 8.82 -9.03 -1.47
N TRP A 148 8.71 -7.74 -1.18
CA TRP A 148 8.42 -7.28 0.17
C TRP A 148 6.92 -7.27 0.43
N VAL A 149 6.54 -7.73 1.62
CA VAL A 149 5.18 -7.67 2.15
C VAL A 149 5.20 -6.83 3.41
N GLY A 150 4.36 -5.80 3.45
CA GLY A 150 4.27 -4.89 4.58
C GLY A 150 3.48 -5.45 5.75
N ASN A 151 3.42 -4.66 6.82
CA ASN A 151 2.56 -4.98 7.95
C ASN A 151 1.08 -4.98 7.51
N PRO A 152 0.28 -5.94 7.98
CA PRO A 152 -1.16 -5.90 7.78
C PRO A 152 -1.79 -4.69 8.44
N SER A 153 -2.84 -4.16 7.81
CA SER A 153 -3.72 -3.17 8.40
C SER A 153 -4.50 -3.72 9.59
N PRO A 154 -5.12 -2.86 10.42
CA PRO A 154 -6.12 -3.31 11.37
C PRO A 154 -7.25 -4.07 10.68
N ALA A 155 -7.84 -5.05 11.38
CA ALA A 155 -8.95 -5.83 10.84
C ALA A 155 -10.18 -4.95 10.57
N SER A 156 -10.90 -5.27 9.49
CA SER A 156 -12.22 -4.69 9.23
C SER A 156 -13.19 -4.95 10.38
N THR A 157 -14.28 -4.17 10.42
CA THR A 157 -15.46 -4.57 11.17
C THR A 157 -15.93 -5.96 10.70
N ALA A 158 -16.42 -6.77 11.64
CA ALA A 158 -16.94 -8.08 11.35
C ALA A 158 -18.27 -7.97 10.58
N VAL A 159 -18.39 -8.72 9.46
CA VAL A 159 -19.58 -8.74 8.60
C VAL A 159 -20.10 -10.17 8.49
N LEU A 160 -21.42 -10.35 8.42
CA LEU A 160 -22.09 -11.65 8.26
C LEU A 160 -22.50 -11.92 6.82
#